data_AF-A0A2A6C6E5-F1
#
_entry.id   AF-A0A2A6C6E5-F1
#
_cell.length_a   1.000
_cell.length_b   1.000
_cell.length_c   1.000
_cell.angle_alpha   90.00
_cell.angle_beta   90.00
_cell.angle_gamma   90.00
#
_symmetry.space_group_name_H-M   'P 1'
#
loop_
_entity.id
_entity.type
_entity.pdbx_description
1 polymer ?
#
loop_
_entity_poly.entity_id
_entity_poly.type
_entity_poly.pdbx_seq_one_letter_code
_entity_poly.pdbx_strand_id
1 'polypeptide(L)'
;MLVVWLVVDAIFFVSELYLLICLKLAKDPFFGIPFFHFFIVAGIGGILSVIGFVLHRFLFTEDLAWIFKLGYVLNSFGVTLATLGKLCIVINRFVVMRNGRLLENVWTRRTTVCLTILIMILSTAKSAPYLFCSYSYTIVDNVRYILFLDSQCLVSEKPLTSAIYFAYAVVSVILTGLSIRDLNKMSRHVETSTRLMVLQQQRKMLIVTGVCTISHIIKGLHQAGFSATWVLIAAFKLTAWSAVIKDSYQKRGVWCDFEPRNMELVLNIIDVILISAELYLLIWLKIAKDPFFHIPFFHFFIVTGIGGILSVIGYILDVRFILVEDLAWIFKLGYVLNSFGVTLSTLGKLCIVINRFVVMRNGRLVERNWTRRVTVCLTIIVIVLSSAKCSPFLFCEYSYIEVENDRYVAYFDGKCVVSEKPLTSAIYFAYVVISVILTAISIRDLRKLSKNAEIATRLIVLKQQRNMLIVTGIWNMGSNSCFPIDQLKCCDQRHVHNSTLSLNLLGLGCHDYFIDASSQSSTVQGGRQTRFV
;
A
#
# COMPACT_ATOMS: atom_id res chain seq x y z
N MET A 1 1.37 -12.52 -10.37
CA MET A 1 1.97 -11.18 -10.18
C MET A 1 1.00 -10.00 -10.40
N LEU A 2 0.26 -9.92 -11.53
CA LEU A 2 -0.71 -8.84 -11.78
C LEU A 2 -1.72 -8.68 -10.64
N VAL A 3 -2.24 -9.80 -10.12
CA VAL A 3 -3.19 -9.85 -8.99
C VAL A 3 -2.60 -9.22 -7.72
N VAL A 4 -1.33 -9.51 -7.39
CA VAL A 4 -0.69 -8.97 -6.16
C VAL A 4 -0.57 -7.45 -6.23
N TRP A 5 -0.11 -6.91 -7.36
CA TRP A 5 -0.05 -5.45 -7.55
C TRP A 5 -1.43 -4.81 -7.50
N LEU A 6 -2.42 -5.43 -8.14
CA LEU A 6 -3.80 -4.96 -8.12
C LEU A 6 -4.38 -4.94 -6.69
N VAL A 7 -4.10 -5.98 -5.88
CA VAL A 7 -4.52 -6.05 -4.47
C VAL A 7 -3.85 -4.96 -3.64
N VAL A 8 -2.54 -4.78 -3.79
CA VAL A 8 -1.79 -3.74 -3.07
C VAL A 8 -2.33 -2.35 -3.42
N ASP A 9 -2.50 -2.07 -4.71
CA ASP A 9 -3.04 -0.79 -5.19
C ASP A 9 -4.50 -0.58 -4.73
N ALA A 10 -5.32 -1.63 -4.71
CA ALA A 10 -6.68 -1.58 -4.19
C ALA A 10 -6.73 -1.27 -2.69
N ILE A 11 -5.84 -1.87 -1.89
CA ILE A 11 -5.74 -1.60 -0.45
C ILE A 11 -5.33 -0.15 -0.21
N PHE A 12 -4.32 0.35 -0.95
CA PHE A 12 -3.90 1.75 -0.86
C PHE A 12 -5.03 2.69 -1.29
N PHE A 13 -5.73 2.39 -2.38
CA PHE A 13 -6.87 3.15 -2.86
C PHE A 13 -7.99 3.25 -1.80
N VAL A 14 -8.42 2.12 -1.23
CA VAL A 14 -9.48 2.10 -0.21
C VAL A 14 -9.04 2.86 1.05
N SER A 15 -7.77 2.71 1.44
CA SER A 15 -7.21 3.38 2.62
C SER A 15 -7.13 4.90 2.43
N GLU A 16 -6.64 5.37 1.28
CA GLU A 16 -6.59 6.80 0.94
C GLU A 16 -7.99 7.38 0.81
N LEU A 17 -8.91 6.68 0.15
CA LEU A 17 -10.30 7.10 0.00
C LEU A 17 -10.99 7.22 1.37
N TYR A 18 -10.84 6.23 2.24
CA TYR A 18 -11.37 6.26 3.60
C TYR A 18 -10.81 7.45 4.40
N LEU A 19 -9.50 7.70 4.31
CA LEU A 19 -8.87 8.82 4.98
C LEU A 19 -9.39 10.17 4.48
N LEU A 20 -9.54 10.35 3.16
CA LEU A 20 -10.10 11.57 2.58
C LEU A 20 -11.55 11.79 2.99
N ILE A 21 -12.37 10.73 3.01
CA ILE A 21 -13.75 10.80 3.50
C ILE A 21 -13.75 11.22 4.97
N CYS A 22 -12.93 10.60 5.81
CA CYS A 22 -12.83 10.94 7.23
C CYS A 22 -12.39 12.40 7.45
N LEU A 23 -11.43 12.89 6.67
CA LEU A 23 -10.98 14.28 6.72
C LEU A 23 -12.07 15.25 6.26
N LYS A 24 -12.77 14.94 5.18
CA LYS A 24 -13.87 15.77 4.64
C LYS A 24 -15.07 15.82 5.59
N LEU A 25 -15.40 14.71 6.25
CA LEU A 25 -16.48 14.65 7.24
C LEU A 25 -16.12 15.31 8.57
N ALA A 26 -14.83 15.50 8.85
CA ALA A 26 -14.39 16.19 10.06
C ALA A 26 -14.65 17.70 9.92
N LYS A 27 -15.75 18.18 10.50
CA LYS A 27 -16.11 19.62 10.57
C LYS A 27 -15.20 20.48 11.47
N ASP A 28 -14.03 19.98 11.87
CA ASP A 28 -13.11 20.72 12.73
C ASP A 28 -12.36 21.77 11.87
N PRO A 29 -12.40 23.08 12.21
CA PRO A 29 -11.71 24.13 11.46
C PRO A 29 -10.21 23.90 11.34
N PHE A 30 -9.64 23.08 12.22
CA PHE A 30 -8.27 22.60 12.12
C PHE A 30 -7.93 21.92 10.79
N PHE A 31 -8.87 21.24 10.14
CA PHE A 31 -8.64 20.61 8.83
C PHE A 31 -8.67 21.61 7.67
N GLY A 32 -9.02 22.87 7.92
CA GLY A 32 -8.98 23.95 6.94
C GLY A 32 -7.60 24.59 6.74
N ILE A 33 -6.58 24.19 7.50
CA ILE A 33 -5.22 24.73 7.36
C ILE A 33 -4.55 24.25 6.06
N PRO A 34 -3.59 25.02 5.52
CA PRO A 34 -2.93 24.69 4.25
C PRO A 34 -2.33 23.27 4.19
N PHE A 35 -1.80 22.76 5.31
CA PHE A 35 -1.27 21.39 5.38
C PHE A 35 -2.29 20.33 4.97
N PHE A 36 -3.49 20.34 5.57
CA PHE A 36 -4.53 19.35 5.26
C PHE A 36 -5.14 19.59 3.88
N HIS A 37 -5.20 20.84 3.42
CA HIS A 37 -5.62 21.14 2.05
C HIS A 37 -4.71 20.45 1.02
N PHE A 38 -3.39 20.64 1.12
CA PHE A 38 -2.45 19.95 0.20
C PHE A 38 -2.40 18.44 0.43
N PHE A 39 -2.64 17.97 1.66
CA PHE A 39 -2.79 16.53 1.93
C PHE A 39 -3.98 15.94 1.18
N ILE A 40 -5.13 16.63 1.16
CA ILE A 40 -6.31 16.22 0.41
C ILE A 40 -6.04 16.24 -1.10
N VAL A 41 -5.43 17.32 -1.61
CA VAL A 41 -5.07 17.41 -3.04
C VAL A 41 -4.12 16.29 -3.45
N ALA A 42 -3.11 16.00 -2.63
CA ALA A 42 -2.18 14.91 -2.89
C ALA A 42 -2.86 13.52 -2.84
N GLY A 43 -3.79 13.31 -1.91
CA GLY A 43 -4.58 12.08 -1.84
C GLY A 43 -5.50 11.90 -3.05
N ILE A 44 -6.14 12.97 -3.53
CA ILE A 44 -6.93 12.92 -4.78
C ILE A 44 -6.01 12.54 -5.95
N GLY A 45 -4.82 13.12 -6.04
CA GLY A 45 -3.81 12.73 -7.03
C GLY A 45 -3.43 11.25 -6.93
N GLY A 46 -3.23 10.73 -5.71
CA GLY A 46 -2.94 9.31 -5.47
C GLY A 46 -4.04 8.38 -5.97
N ILE A 47 -5.30 8.69 -5.65
CA ILE A 47 -6.49 7.96 -6.12
C ILE A 47 -6.58 7.99 -7.65
N LEU A 48 -6.45 9.16 -8.29
CA LEU A 48 -6.47 9.27 -9.75
C LEU A 48 -5.34 8.49 -10.40
N SER A 49 -4.17 8.47 -9.76
CA SER A 49 -3.02 7.68 -10.21
C SER A 49 -3.34 6.19 -10.23
N VAL A 50 -3.93 5.65 -9.15
CA VAL A 50 -4.32 4.25 -9.06
C VAL A 50 -5.41 3.89 -10.06
N ILE A 51 -6.45 4.72 -10.19
CA ILE A 51 -7.51 4.51 -11.19
C ILE A 51 -6.91 4.45 -12.60
N GLY A 52 -6.08 5.44 -12.96
CA GLY A 52 -5.41 5.44 -14.26
C GLY A 52 -4.46 4.25 -14.45
N PHE A 53 -3.81 3.80 -13.37
CA PHE A 53 -2.96 2.62 -13.40
C PHE A 53 -3.76 1.36 -13.73
N VAL A 54 -4.89 1.16 -13.05
CA VAL A 54 -5.78 0.03 -13.27
C VAL A 54 -6.40 0.08 -14.67
N LEU A 55 -6.85 1.26 -15.12
CA LEU A 55 -7.47 1.41 -16.44
C LEU A 55 -6.56 0.96 -17.57
N HIS A 56 -5.32 1.44 -17.64
CA HIS A 56 -4.43 1.08 -18.76
C HIS A 56 -3.86 -0.35 -18.70
N ARG A 57 -4.20 -1.14 -17.67
CA ARG A 57 -3.83 -2.56 -17.57
C ARG A 57 -4.80 -3.50 -18.26
N PHE A 58 -6.02 -3.04 -18.56
CA PHE A 58 -6.96 -3.81 -19.35
C PHE A 58 -6.57 -3.80 -20.83
N LEU A 59 -6.86 -4.90 -21.52
CA LEU A 59 -6.75 -4.98 -22.98
C LEU A 59 -7.99 -4.34 -23.59
N PHE A 60 -7.77 -3.32 -24.41
CA PHE A 60 -8.83 -2.64 -25.14
C PHE A 60 -8.70 -2.93 -26.63
N THR A 61 -9.87 -3.09 -27.28
CA THR A 61 -9.98 -3.07 -28.74
C THR A 61 -9.72 -1.66 -29.27
N GLU A 62 -9.48 -1.55 -30.58
CA GLU A 62 -9.25 -0.28 -31.27
C GLU A 62 -10.38 0.75 -31.03
N ASP A 63 -11.64 0.32 -30.94
CA ASP A 63 -12.79 1.20 -30.66
C ASP A 63 -12.74 1.84 -29.26
N LEU A 64 -12.07 1.18 -28.31
CA LEU A 64 -11.93 1.63 -26.92
C LEU A 64 -10.54 2.24 -26.63
N ALA A 65 -9.79 2.58 -27.67
CA ALA A 65 -8.43 3.11 -27.55
C ALA A 65 -8.33 4.39 -26.69
N TRP A 66 -9.36 5.22 -26.73
CA TRP A 66 -9.42 6.45 -25.95
C TRP A 66 -9.47 6.17 -24.43
N ILE A 67 -10.05 5.06 -23.98
CA ILE A 67 -10.08 4.66 -22.55
C ILE A 67 -8.66 4.31 -22.10
N PHE A 68 -7.93 3.59 -22.93
CA PHE A 68 -6.53 3.26 -22.67
C PHE A 68 -5.66 4.52 -22.54
N LYS A 69 -5.81 5.48 -23.47
CA LYS A 69 -5.15 6.79 -23.38
C LYS A 69 -5.55 7.56 -22.12
N LEU A 70 -6.84 7.60 -21.80
CA LEU A 70 -7.35 8.24 -20.60
C LEU A 70 -6.72 7.63 -19.35
N GLY A 71 -6.53 6.31 -19.31
CA GLY A 71 -5.80 5.63 -18.24
C GLY A 71 -4.37 6.15 -18.04
N TYR A 72 -3.60 6.30 -19.12
CA TYR A 72 -2.26 6.89 -19.06
C TYR A 72 -2.27 8.37 -18.63
N VAL A 73 -3.19 9.16 -19.16
CA VAL A 73 -3.34 10.58 -18.81
C VAL A 73 -3.69 10.73 -17.32
N LEU A 74 -4.68 9.99 -16.83
CA LEU A 74 -5.09 10.00 -15.42
C LEU A 74 -3.97 9.52 -14.51
N ASN A 75 -3.25 8.46 -14.90
CA ASN A 75 -2.12 7.96 -14.13
C ASN A 75 -1.02 9.03 -14.00
N SER A 76 -0.60 9.57 -15.14
CA SER A 76 0.45 10.60 -15.24
C SER A 76 0.07 11.88 -14.49
N PHE A 77 -1.17 12.36 -14.67
CA PHE A 77 -1.73 13.52 -13.97
C PHE A 77 -1.77 13.29 -12.46
N GLY A 78 -2.33 12.15 -12.02
CA GLY A 78 -2.47 11.81 -10.61
C GLY A 78 -1.13 11.68 -9.90
N VAL A 79 -0.16 11.03 -10.54
CA VAL A 79 1.23 10.91 -10.04
C VAL A 79 1.85 12.29 -9.81
N THR A 80 1.77 13.17 -10.82
CA THR A 80 2.37 14.50 -10.73
C THR A 80 1.67 15.36 -9.68
N LEU A 81 0.33 15.32 -9.64
CA LEU A 81 -0.47 16.06 -8.67
C LEU A 81 -0.18 15.60 -7.24
N ALA A 82 -0.07 14.29 -7.01
CA ALA A 82 0.31 13.72 -5.71
C ALA A 82 1.70 14.18 -5.27
N THR A 83 2.66 14.15 -6.19
CA THR A 83 4.06 14.50 -5.93
C THR A 83 4.21 15.99 -5.62
N LEU A 84 3.63 16.87 -6.45
CA LEU A 84 3.66 18.32 -6.25
C LEU A 84 2.86 18.73 -5.01
N GLY A 85 1.70 18.11 -4.75
CA GLY A 85 0.94 18.35 -3.53
C GLY A 85 1.76 18.03 -2.27
N LYS A 86 2.48 16.90 -2.27
CA LYS A 86 3.40 16.53 -1.18
C LYS A 86 4.58 17.48 -1.06
N LEU A 87 5.10 17.98 -2.18
CA LEU A 87 6.15 19.01 -2.15
C LEU A 87 5.65 20.28 -1.43
N CYS A 88 4.43 20.74 -1.76
CA CYS A 88 3.81 21.86 -1.08
C CYS A 88 3.61 21.62 0.42
N ILE A 89 3.29 20.38 0.84
CA ILE A 89 3.23 20.01 2.27
C ILE A 89 4.60 20.22 2.93
N VAL A 90 5.67 19.71 2.33
CA VAL A 90 7.03 19.82 2.87
C VAL A 90 7.48 21.29 2.96
N ILE A 91 7.28 22.07 1.89
CA ILE A 91 7.60 23.50 1.87
C ILE A 91 6.80 24.24 2.95
N ASN A 92 5.49 23.97 3.04
CA ASN A 92 4.65 24.59 4.04
C ASN A 92 5.12 24.28 5.48
N ARG A 93 5.50 23.03 5.77
CA ARG A 93 6.08 22.65 7.07
C ARG A 93 7.37 23.40 7.36
N PHE A 94 8.28 23.47 6.39
CA PHE A 94 9.52 24.23 6.54
C PHE A 94 9.25 25.70 6.87
N VAL A 95 8.32 26.34 6.14
CA VAL A 95 7.94 27.74 6.37
C VAL A 95 7.32 27.94 7.76
N VAL A 96 6.45 27.03 8.22
CA VAL A 96 5.84 27.08 9.56
C VAL A 96 6.90 26.94 10.66
N MET A 97 7.86 26.02 10.50
CA MET A 97 8.96 25.86 11.46
C MET A 97 9.86 27.10 11.51
N ARG A 98 10.20 27.65 10.34
CA ARG A 98 11.11 28.80 10.23
C ARG A 98 10.53 30.10 10.80
N ASN A 99 9.21 30.28 10.76
CA ASN A 99 8.56 31.49 11.27
C ASN A 99 8.65 31.63 12.81
N GLY A 100 9.00 30.58 13.54
CA GLY A 100 9.21 30.59 15.01
C GLY A 100 7.93 30.76 15.85
N ARG A 101 6.86 31.32 15.28
CA ARG A 101 5.54 31.49 15.90
C ARG A 101 4.67 30.23 15.87
N LEU A 102 5.07 29.21 15.10
CA LEU A 102 4.35 27.92 14.94
C LEU A 102 2.87 28.05 14.54
N LEU A 103 2.50 29.18 13.93
CA LEU A 103 1.15 29.41 13.42
C LEU A 103 0.96 28.65 12.11
N GLU A 104 -0.11 27.88 12.02
CA GLU A 104 -0.43 27.08 10.82
C GLU A 104 -0.86 27.92 9.61
N ASN A 105 -1.34 29.14 9.87
CA ASN A 105 -1.87 30.06 8.86
C ASN A 105 -0.81 30.99 8.27
N VAL A 106 0.45 30.55 8.13
CA VAL A 106 1.48 31.36 7.44
C VAL A 106 1.08 31.60 5.98
N TRP A 107 0.42 30.63 5.36
CA TRP A 107 -0.14 30.79 4.03
C TRP A 107 -1.60 31.17 4.11
N THR A 108 -1.95 32.25 3.42
CA THR A 108 -3.33 32.68 3.30
C THR A 108 -4.12 31.66 2.47
N ARG A 109 -5.46 31.67 2.60
CA ARG A 109 -6.35 30.87 1.77
C ARG A 109 -6.14 31.16 0.28
N ARG A 110 -5.92 32.43 -0.08
CA ARG A 110 -5.64 32.85 -1.46
C ARG A 110 -4.37 32.20 -1.99
N THR A 111 -3.27 32.29 -1.23
CA THR A 111 -1.98 31.66 -1.58
C THR A 111 -2.13 30.15 -1.77
N THR A 112 -2.85 29.49 -0.86
CA THR A 112 -3.10 28.04 -0.91
C THR A 112 -3.89 27.63 -2.16
N VAL A 113 -4.93 28.40 -2.53
CA VAL A 113 -5.73 28.17 -3.74
C VAL A 113 -4.90 28.44 -5.00
N CYS A 114 -4.15 29.54 -5.06
CA CYS A 114 -3.28 29.86 -6.20
C CYS A 114 -2.23 28.76 -6.44
N LEU A 115 -1.58 28.27 -5.38
CA LEU A 115 -0.64 27.14 -5.48
C LEU A 115 -1.34 25.86 -5.93
N THR A 116 -2.57 25.60 -5.48
CA THR A 116 -3.36 24.45 -5.93
C THR A 116 -3.68 24.52 -7.43
N ILE A 117 -4.06 25.70 -7.93
CA ILE A 117 -4.30 25.92 -9.36
C ILE A 117 -3.01 25.70 -10.14
N LEU A 118 -1.89 26.23 -9.66
CA LEU A 118 -0.58 26.05 -10.30
C LEU A 118 -0.18 24.58 -10.39
N ILE A 119 -0.29 23.80 -9.32
CA ILE A 119 0.06 22.36 -9.35
C ILE A 119 -0.89 21.57 -10.26
N MET A 120 -2.17 21.96 -10.38
CA MET A 120 -3.10 21.34 -11.33
C MET A 120 -2.69 21.64 -12.77
N ILE A 121 -2.37 22.90 -13.10
CA ILE A 121 -1.89 23.30 -14.44
C ILE A 121 -0.61 22.53 -14.80
N LEU A 122 0.37 22.47 -13.89
CA LEU A 122 1.61 21.73 -14.12
C LEU A 122 1.37 20.23 -14.31
N SER A 123 0.44 19.64 -13.55
CA SER A 123 0.07 18.23 -13.69
C SER A 123 -0.63 17.97 -15.03
N THR A 124 -1.52 18.85 -15.46
CA THR A 124 -2.19 18.78 -16.77
C THR A 124 -1.18 18.91 -17.90
N ALA A 125 -0.31 19.95 -17.85
CA ALA A 125 0.71 20.20 -18.85
C ALA A 125 1.66 19.00 -19.02
N LYS A 126 2.07 18.38 -17.91
CA LYS A 126 2.87 17.15 -17.94
C LYS A 126 2.11 15.98 -18.57
N SER A 127 0.83 15.82 -18.29
CA SER A 127 0.04 14.70 -18.80
C SER A 127 -0.46 14.86 -20.24
N ALA A 128 -0.48 16.09 -20.77
CA ALA A 128 -1.03 16.41 -22.08
C ALA A 128 -0.37 15.68 -23.27
N PRO A 129 0.97 15.46 -23.30
CA PRO A 129 1.62 14.74 -24.40
C PRO A 129 1.02 13.35 -24.68
N TYR A 130 0.57 12.64 -23.65
CA TYR A 130 -0.06 11.31 -23.79
C TYR A 130 -1.31 11.30 -24.68
N LEU A 131 -2.01 12.43 -24.83
CA LEU A 131 -3.17 12.55 -25.73
C LEU A 131 -2.75 12.42 -27.20
N PHE A 132 -1.55 12.90 -27.53
CA PHE A 132 -1.03 12.96 -28.90
C PHE A 132 -0.21 11.73 -29.29
N CYS A 133 0.05 10.81 -28.37
CA CYS A 133 0.85 9.62 -28.64
C CYS A 133 0.10 8.61 -29.52
N SER A 134 0.81 7.99 -30.47
CA SER A 134 0.27 6.91 -31.28
C SER A 134 0.14 5.60 -30.49
N TYR A 135 -0.61 4.64 -31.00
CA TYR A 135 -0.80 3.32 -30.38
C TYR A 135 0.07 2.27 -31.08
N SER A 136 0.47 1.24 -30.34
CA SER A 136 0.98 -0.01 -30.87
C SER A 136 -0.07 -1.10 -30.69
N TYR A 137 -0.35 -1.84 -31.77
CA TYR A 137 -1.39 -2.86 -31.81
C TYR A 137 -0.79 -4.27 -31.91
N THR A 138 -1.54 -5.25 -31.42
CA THR A 138 -1.33 -6.67 -31.66
C THR A 138 -2.63 -7.27 -32.20
N ILE A 139 -2.53 -8.29 -33.05
CA ILE A 139 -3.69 -8.98 -33.63
C ILE A 139 -3.78 -10.34 -32.94
N VAL A 140 -4.90 -10.58 -32.25
CA VAL A 140 -5.23 -11.88 -31.63
C VAL A 140 -6.59 -12.28 -32.18
N ASP A 141 -6.68 -13.45 -32.80
CA ASP A 141 -7.92 -13.98 -33.40
C ASP A 141 -8.62 -13.00 -34.36
N ASN A 142 -7.85 -12.35 -35.24
CA ASN A 142 -8.31 -11.30 -36.16
C ASN A 142 -8.88 -10.02 -35.50
N VAL A 143 -8.77 -9.88 -34.18
CA VAL A 143 -9.14 -8.65 -33.45
C VAL A 143 -7.89 -7.86 -33.11
N ARG A 144 -7.89 -6.56 -33.41
CA ARG A 144 -6.80 -5.62 -33.07
C ARG A 144 -6.95 -5.14 -31.64
N TYR A 145 -5.98 -5.51 -30.80
CA TYR A 145 -5.85 -5.06 -29.41
C TYR A 145 -4.72 -4.07 -29.26
N ILE A 146 -4.87 -3.12 -28.35
CA ILE A 146 -3.84 -2.14 -28.03
C ILE A 146 -2.90 -2.74 -27.00
N LEU A 147 -1.61 -2.71 -27.31
CA LEU A 147 -0.57 -3.29 -26.45
C LEU A 147 0.12 -2.23 -25.60
N PHE A 148 0.56 -1.12 -26.22
CA PHE A 148 1.18 0.02 -25.53
C PHE A 148 1.11 1.31 -26.36
N LEU A 149 1.38 2.45 -25.72
CA LEU A 149 1.62 3.71 -26.44
C LEU A 149 2.97 3.68 -27.15
N ASP A 150 3.07 4.42 -28.25
CA ASP A 150 4.29 4.48 -29.06
C ASP A 150 5.55 4.70 -28.21
N SER A 151 6.58 3.93 -28.55
CA SER A 151 7.83 3.85 -27.81
C SER A 151 8.54 5.20 -27.72
N GLN A 152 8.46 6.05 -28.76
CA GLN A 152 9.10 7.37 -28.75
C GLN A 152 8.47 8.28 -27.69
N CYS A 153 7.14 8.28 -27.60
CA CYS A 153 6.40 9.01 -26.56
C CYS A 153 6.72 8.50 -25.15
N LEU A 154 6.76 7.17 -24.95
CA LEU A 154 7.10 6.62 -23.64
C LEU A 154 8.56 6.94 -23.23
N VAL A 155 9.47 6.99 -24.19
CA VAL A 155 10.88 7.32 -23.96
C VAL A 155 11.07 8.80 -23.62
N SER A 156 10.26 9.72 -24.15
CA SER A 156 10.33 11.14 -23.79
C SER A 156 9.74 11.43 -22.40
N GLU A 157 8.66 10.76 -22.02
CA GLU A 157 7.93 11.04 -20.77
C GLU A 157 8.55 10.42 -19.50
N LYS A 158 9.19 9.25 -19.64
CA LYS A 158 9.79 8.54 -18.49
C LYS A 158 10.93 9.31 -17.82
N PRO A 159 11.92 9.88 -18.55
CA PRO A 159 12.98 10.69 -17.95
C PRO A 159 12.42 11.92 -17.23
N LEU A 160 11.43 12.60 -17.81
CA LEU A 160 10.79 13.76 -17.20
C LEU A 160 10.13 13.40 -15.87
N THR A 161 9.37 12.30 -15.83
CA THR A 161 8.74 11.79 -14.60
C THR A 161 9.80 11.44 -13.55
N SER A 162 10.87 10.74 -13.96
CA SER A 162 11.99 10.39 -13.08
C SER A 162 12.68 11.63 -12.53
N ALA A 163 12.87 12.68 -13.34
CA ALA A 163 13.47 13.93 -12.92
C ALA A 163 12.61 14.66 -11.88
N ILE A 164 11.28 14.68 -12.06
CA ILE A 164 10.34 15.27 -11.08
C ILE A 164 10.44 14.54 -9.73
N TYR A 165 10.44 13.21 -9.73
CA TYR A 165 10.59 12.43 -8.50
C TYR A 165 11.95 12.64 -7.82
N PHE A 166 13.03 12.70 -8.61
CA PHE A 166 14.36 12.96 -8.08
C PHE A 166 14.46 14.36 -7.46
N ALA A 167 13.97 15.38 -8.15
CA ALA A 167 13.92 16.75 -7.63
C ALA A 167 13.09 16.83 -6.34
N TYR A 168 11.91 16.19 -6.32
CA TYR A 168 11.09 16.07 -5.12
C TYR A 168 11.86 15.42 -3.97
N ALA A 169 12.54 14.29 -4.21
CA ALA A 169 13.27 13.55 -3.19
C ALA A 169 14.37 14.42 -2.57
N VAL A 170 15.23 15.04 -3.40
CA VAL A 170 16.33 15.89 -2.94
C VAL A 170 15.80 17.07 -2.12
N VAL A 171 14.85 17.83 -2.68
CA VAL A 171 14.28 19.01 -2.00
C VAL A 171 13.59 18.60 -0.69
N SER A 172 12.85 17.49 -0.68
CA SER A 172 12.10 17.07 0.50
C SER A 172 13.01 16.61 1.64
N VAL A 173 14.11 15.90 1.35
CA VAL A 173 15.11 15.52 2.35
C VAL A 173 15.73 16.76 2.98
N ILE A 174 16.19 17.71 2.15
CA ILE A 174 16.83 18.95 2.63
C ILE A 174 15.87 19.74 3.52
N LEU A 175 14.65 20.02 3.04
CA LEU A 175 13.67 20.82 3.78
C LEU A 175 13.18 20.11 5.05
N THR A 176 13.02 18.78 5.03
CA THR A 176 12.65 18.01 6.23
C THR A 176 13.77 18.07 7.26
N GLY A 177 15.04 17.91 6.84
CA GLY A 177 16.20 18.03 7.71
C GLY A 177 16.30 19.42 8.37
N LEU A 178 16.13 20.49 7.59
CA LEU A 178 16.11 21.86 8.11
C LEU A 178 14.93 22.08 9.09
N SER A 179 13.75 21.54 8.78
CA SER A 179 12.58 21.61 9.67
C SER A 179 12.82 20.91 11.00
N ILE A 180 13.47 19.75 11.01
CA ILE A 180 13.86 19.03 12.24
C ILE A 180 14.85 19.86 13.06
N ARG A 181 15.84 20.49 12.41
CA ARG A 181 16.83 21.34 13.07
C ARG A 181 16.16 22.52 13.78
N ASP A 182 15.25 23.21 13.08
CA ASP A 182 14.53 24.36 13.63
C ASP A 182 13.58 23.96 14.76
N LEU A 183 12.89 22.81 14.62
CA LEU A 183 12.06 22.25 15.70
C LEU A 183 12.90 21.96 16.96
N ASN A 184 14.07 21.34 16.80
CA ASN A 184 14.98 21.08 17.91
C ASN A 184 15.48 22.37 18.57
N LYS A 185 15.82 23.40 17.78
CA LYS A 185 16.20 24.72 18.31
C LYS A 185 15.08 25.34 19.12
N MET A 186 13.84 25.31 18.61
CA MET A 186 12.68 25.83 19.33
C MET A 186 12.41 25.06 20.61
N SER A 187 12.53 23.73 20.60
CA SER A 187 12.28 22.88 21.77
C SER A 187 13.12 23.23 23.00
N ARG A 188 14.32 23.79 22.79
CA ARG A 188 15.23 24.22 23.88
C ARG A 188 14.78 25.50 24.59
N HIS A 189 13.90 26.30 23.98
CA HIS A 189 13.52 27.63 24.46
C HIS A 189 12.04 27.70 24.90
N VAL A 190 11.45 26.56 25.28
CA VAL A 190 10.03 26.47 25.63
C VAL A 190 9.86 26.30 27.13
N GLU A 191 9.40 27.37 27.77
CA GLU A 191 9.09 27.39 29.20
C GLU A 191 7.58 27.21 29.47
N THR A 192 6.71 27.54 28.51
CA THR A 192 5.25 27.50 28.71
C THR A 192 4.61 26.18 28.26
N SER A 193 3.71 25.65 29.09
CA SER A 193 2.98 24.40 28.84
C SER A 193 2.20 24.39 27.52
N THR A 194 1.59 25.52 27.15
CA THR A 194 0.86 25.68 25.88
C THR A 194 1.80 25.54 24.67
N ARG A 195 2.99 26.15 24.74
CA ARG A 195 3.97 26.09 23.63
C ARG A 195 4.57 24.69 23.50
N LEU A 196 4.70 23.95 24.60
CA LEU A 196 5.08 22.54 24.58
C LEU A 196 4.05 21.68 23.82
N MET A 197 2.75 21.91 24.04
CA MET A 197 1.69 21.20 23.32
C MET A 197 1.71 21.49 21.83
N VAL A 198 1.89 22.77 21.44
CA VAL A 198 2.01 23.16 20.03
C VAL A 198 3.23 22.46 19.41
N LEU A 199 4.38 22.46 20.07
CA LEU A 199 5.57 21.75 19.58
C LEU A 199 5.34 20.24 19.42
N GLN A 200 4.64 19.59 20.35
CA GLN A 200 4.30 18.18 20.21
C GLN A 200 3.40 17.92 19.00
N GLN A 201 2.45 18.83 18.72
CA GLN A 201 1.61 18.74 17.53
C GLN A 201 2.44 18.92 16.25
N GLN A 202 3.35 19.90 16.23
CA GLN A 202 4.25 20.12 15.09
C GLN A 202 5.17 18.93 14.85
N ARG A 203 5.70 18.32 15.92
CA ARG A 203 6.50 17.09 15.84
C ARG A 203 5.72 15.96 15.17
N LYS A 204 4.44 15.77 15.54
CA LYS A 204 3.59 14.74 14.91
C LYS A 204 3.37 15.01 13.42
N MET A 205 3.08 16.25 13.03
CA MET A 205 2.94 16.60 11.61
C MET A 205 4.24 16.41 10.84
N LEU A 206 5.38 16.76 11.44
CA LEU A 206 6.70 16.57 10.85
C LEU A 206 7.04 15.08 10.66
N ILE A 207 6.65 14.22 11.61
CA ILE A 207 6.77 12.76 11.46
C ILE A 207 5.93 12.28 10.27
N VAL A 208 4.68 12.72 10.15
CA VAL A 208 3.82 12.36 9.00
C VAL A 208 4.44 12.82 7.68
N THR A 209 4.96 14.06 7.63
CA THR A 209 5.69 14.56 6.46
C THR A 209 6.94 13.72 6.17
N GLY A 210 7.70 13.32 7.19
CA GLY A 210 8.88 12.47 7.05
C GLY A 210 8.55 11.09 6.47
N VAL A 211 7.52 10.42 6.98
CA VAL A 211 7.03 9.13 6.44
C VAL A 211 6.59 9.29 4.99
N CYS A 212 5.87 10.37 4.67
CA CYS A 212 5.45 10.68 3.31
C CYS A 212 6.67 10.86 2.38
N THR A 213 7.66 11.63 2.80
CA THR A 213 8.92 11.85 2.08
C THR A 213 9.66 10.53 1.84
N ILE A 214 9.85 9.70 2.86
CA ILE A 214 10.53 8.41 2.76
C ILE A 214 9.80 7.49 1.77
N SER A 215 8.47 7.38 1.88
CA SER A 215 7.68 6.55 0.97
C SER A 215 7.85 6.97 -0.51
N HIS A 216 7.97 8.27 -0.77
CA HIS A 216 8.17 8.81 -2.11
C HIS A 216 9.61 8.72 -2.59
N ILE A 217 10.60 8.77 -1.70
CA ILE A 217 11.99 8.45 -2.04
C ILE A 217 12.08 7.00 -2.48
N ILE A 218 11.45 6.06 -1.76
CA ILE A 218 11.45 4.64 -2.15
C ILE A 218 10.79 4.46 -3.52
N LYS A 219 9.61 5.08 -3.75
CA LYS A 219 8.96 5.05 -5.07
C LYS A 219 9.83 5.68 -6.17
N GLY A 220 10.47 6.80 -5.87
CA GLY A 220 11.35 7.52 -6.79
C GLY A 220 12.60 6.71 -7.13
N LEU A 221 13.24 6.07 -6.15
CA LEU A 221 14.38 5.16 -6.35
C LEU A 221 13.99 3.94 -7.18
N HIS A 222 12.83 3.36 -6.90
CA HIS A 222 12.31 2.25 -7.69
C HIS A 222 12.08 2.66 -9.16
N GLN A 223 11.43 3.81 -9.39
CA GLN A 223 11.23 4.34 -10.74
C GLN A 223 12.54 4.75 -11.41
N ALA A 224 13.48 5.34 -10.68
CA ALA A 224 14.78 5.74 -11.18
C ALA A 224 15.63 4.52 -11.55
N GLY A 225 15.61 3.46 -10.75
CA GLY A 225 16.28 2.19 -11.08
C GLY A 225 15.72 1.57 -12.36
N PHE A 226 14.39 1.53 -12.48
CA PHE A 226 13.75 1.02 -13.70
C PHE A 226 14.04 1.92 -14.91
N SER A 227 13.89 3.24 -14.77
CA SER A 227 14.15 4.22 -15.82
C SER A 227 15.61 4.23 -16.25
N ALA A 228 16.55 4.24 -15.31
CA ALA A 228 17.98 4.17 -15.58
C ALA A 228 18.33 2.90 -16.34
N THR A 229 17.73 1.76 -16.00
CA THR A 229 17.93 0.52 -16.78
C THR A 229 17.52 0.72 -18.24
N TRP A 230 16.36 1.32 -18.51
CA TRP A 230 15.91 1.59 -19.88
C TRP A 230 16.76 2.66 -20.61
N VAL A 231 17.15 3.72 -19.90
CA VAL A 231 18.00 4.78 -20.45
C VAL A 231 19.39 4.25 -20.78
N LEU A 232 19.99 3.42 -19.91
CA LEU A 232 21.27 2.76 -20.16
C LEU A 232 21.17 1.82 -21.36
N ILE A 233 20.11 1.00 -21.45
CA ILE A 233 19.88 0.14 -22.62
C ILE A 233 19.79 0.95 -23.91
N ALA A 234 19.07 2.06 -23.90
CA ALA A 234 18.92 2.94 -25.06
C ALA A 234 20.22 3.67 -25.42
N ALA A 235 20.89 4.28 -24.43
CA ALA A 235 22.10 5.08 -24.61
C ALA A 235 23.28 4.25 -25.09
N PHE A 236 23.46 3.05 -24.54
CA PHE A 236 24.54 2.13 -24.90
C PHE A 236 24.17 1.19 -26.05
N LYS A 237 22.99 1.37 -26.66
CA LYS A 237 22.45 0.49 -27.72
C LYS A 237 22.61 -0.99 -27.38
N LEU A 238 22.30 -1.37 -26.14
CA LEU A 238 22.45 -2.75 -25.66
C LEU A 238 21.35 -3.64 -26.26
N THR A 239 21.43 -3.88 -27.56
CA THR A 239 20.44 -4.61 -28.36
C THR A 239 20.25 -6.03 -27.87
N ALA A 240 21.30 -6.69 -27.39
CA ALA A 240 21.22 -8.01 -26.75
C ALA A 240 20.35 -7.98 -25.48
N TRP A 241 20.53 -6.97 -24.62
CA TRP A 241 19.75 -6.82 -23.38
C TRP A 241 18.30 -6.41 -23.66
N SER A 242 18.10 -5.52 -24.65
CA SER A 242 16.77 -5.17 -25.16
C SER A 242 16.05 -6.39 -25.75
N ALA A 243 16.76 -7.23 -26.50
CA ALA A 243 16.23 -8.48 -27.04
C ALA A 243 15.89 -9.47 -25.93
N VAL A 244 16.71 -9.63 -24.88
CA VAL A 244 16.37 -10.47 -23.72
C VAL A 244 15.12 -9.97 -23.00
N ILE A 245 15.00 -8.66 -22.77
CA ILE A 245 13.80 -8.08 -22.17
C ILE A 245 12.57 -8.29 -23.07
N LYS A 246 12.70 -8.00 -24.36
CA LYS A 246 11.63 -8.10 -25.36
C LYS A 246 11.20 -9.54 -25.61
N ASP A 247 12.15 -10.48 -25.72
CA ASP A 247 11.93 -11.92 -25.79
C ASP A 247 11.25 -12.43 -24.52
N SER A 248 11.68 -11.93 -23.35
CA SER A 248 10.95 -12.20 -22.10
C SER A 248 9.50 -11.72 -22.23
N TYR A 249 9.24 -10.50 -22.72
CA TYR A 249 7.87 -9.97 -22.90
C TYR A 249 7.06 -10.64 -24.02
N GLN A 250 7.67 -11.14 -25.09
CA GLN A 250 7.00 -11.79 -26.23
C GLN A 250 6.74 -13.28 -25.99
N LYS A 251 7.67 -14.02 -25.36
CA LYS A 251 7.44 -15.40 -24.90
C LYS A 251 6.35 -15.48 -23.81
N ARG A 252 6.01 -14.34 -23.19
CA ARG A 252 4.90 -14.16 -22.24
C ARG A 252 3.51 -14.09 -22.88
N GLY A 253 3.38 -14.33 -24.19
CA GLY A 253 2.09 -14.47 -24.90
C GLY A 253 1.24 -15.68 -24.49
N VAL A 254 1.77 -16.56 -23.64
CA VAL A 254 1.02 -17.63 -22.96
C VAL A 254 1.23 -17.44 -21.46
N TRP A 255 0.17 -17.09 -20.75
CA TRP A 255 0.17 -16.55 -19.39
C TRP A 255 0.53 -17.53 -18.27
N CYS A 256 1.22 -18.65 -18.52
CA CYS A 256 1.41 -19.69 -17.49
C CYS A 256 2.85 -20.00 -17.10
N ASP A 257 3.85 -20.02 -17.99
CA ASP A 257 5.15 -20.61 -17.60
C ASP A 257 6.36 -19.78 -18.05
N PHE A 258 6.82 -18.87 -17.17
CA PHE A 258 8.22 -18.58 -16.82
C PHE A 258 8.38 -17.18 -16.19
N GLU A 259 8.97 -17.15 -15.00
CA GLU A 259 9.20 -15.97 -14.17
C GLU A 259 10.45 -15.19 -14.62
N PRO A 260 10.40 -13.84 -14.79
CA PRO A 260 11.54 -13.08 -15.29
C PRO A 260 12.54 -12.75 -14.16
N ARG A 261 13.71 -13.41 -14.17
CA ARG A 261 14.85 -13.18 -13.24
C ARG A 261 15.19 -11.71 -12.96
N ASN A 262 15.06 -10.82 -13.95
CA ASN A 262 15.37 -9.39 -13.78
C ASN A 262 14.30 -8.62 -12.99
N MET A 263 13.04 -9.07 -13.00
CA MET A 263 11.97 -8.43 -12.24
C MET A 263 11.92 -8.95 -10.81
N GLU A 264 12.28 -10.22 -10.60
CA GLU A 264 12.53 -10.76 -9.27
C GLU A 264 13.67 -10.01 -8.59
N LEU A 265 14.74 -9.67 -9.32
CA LEU A 265 15.82 -8.85 -8.77
C LEU A 265 15.32 -7.48 -8.27
N VAL A 266 14.45 -6.82 -9.03
CA VAL A 266 13.86 -5.53 -8.62
C VAL A 266 12.95 -5.69 -7.40
N LEU A 267 12.10 -6.72 -7.39
CA LEU A 267 11.24 -7.03 -6.22
C LEU A 267 12.09 -7.34 -4.98
N ASN A 268 13.14 -8.13 -5.13
CA ASN A 268 14.08 -8.44 -4.07
C ASN A 268 14.78 -7.17 -3.56
N ILE A 269 15.16 -6.25 -4.44
CA ILE A 269 15.73 -4.95 -4.03
C ILE A 269 14.69 -4.14 -3.24
N ILE A 270 13.42 -4.09 -3.67
CA ILE A 270 12.37 -3.38 -2.94
C ILE A 270 12.15 -4.00 -1.56
N ASP A 271 12.03 -5.33 -1.49
CA ASP A 271 11.81 -6.06 -0.24
C ASP A 271 12.99 -5.83 0.72
N VAL A 272 14.23 -5.85 0.22
CA VAL A 272 15.43 -5.54 1.00
C VAL A 272 15.45 -4.09 1.48
N ILE A 273 15.07 -3.12 0.63
CA ILE A 273 14.97 -1.70 1.03
C ILE A 273 13.89 -1.54 2.11
N LEU A 274 12.75 -2.20 1.96
CA LEU A 274 11.63 -2.12 2.89
C LEU A 274 11.98 -2.75 4.24
N ILE A 275 12.61 -3.93 4.23
CA ILE A 275 13.19 -4.55 5.43
C ILE A 275 14.20 -3.61 6.10
N SER A 276 15.10 -3.01 5.32
CA SER A 276 16.14 -2.13 5.86
C SER A 276 15.54 -0.87 6.49
N ALA A 277 14.53 -0.28 5.88
CA ALA A 277 13.83 0.89 6.39
C ALA A 277 13.02 0.56 7.66
N GLU A 278 12.33 -0.58 7.68
CA GLU A 278 11.60 -1.05 8.86
C GLU A 278 12.57 -1.37 10.01
N LEU A 279 13.66 -2.08 9.73
CA LEU A 279 14.69 -2.40 10.71
C LEU A 279 15.31 -1.13 11.31
N TYR A 280 15.62 -0.13 10.47
CA TYR A 280 16.12 1.16 10.93
C TYR A 280 15.12 1.86 11.87
N LEU A 281 13.83 1.88 11.51
CA LEU A 281 12.78 2.44 12.35
C LEU A 281 12.69 1.72 13.71
N LEU A 282 12.71 0.39 13.70
CA LEU A 282 12.62 -0.43 14.92
C LEU A 282 13.83 -0.23 15.84
N ILE A 283 15.04 -0.20 15.28
CA ILE A 283 16.28 0.09 16.02
C ILE A 283 16.18 1.49 16.64
N TRP A 284 15.76 2.49 15.86
CA TRP A 284 15.65 3.86 16.33
C TRP A 284 14.63 4.00 17.47
N LEU A 285 13.45 3.38 17.33
CA LEU A 285 12.43 3.35 18.38
C LEU A 285 12.92 2.65 19.66
N LYS A 286 13.74 1.60 19.52
CA LYS A 286 14.30 0.88 20.67
C LYS A 286 15.39 1.66 21.40
N ILE A 287 16.23 2.39 20.67
CA ILE A 287 17.36 3.17 21.21
C ILE A 287 16.87 4.51 21.80
N ALA A 288 15.73 5.03 21.34
CA ALA A 288 15.20 6.30 21.81
C ALA A 288 15.04 6.32 23.34
N LYS A 289 15.74 7.25 24.00
CA LYS A 289 15.75 7.42 25.47
C LYS A 289 14.46 8.03 26.03
N ASP A 290 13.55 8.49 25.18
CA ASP A 290 12.31 9.14 25.59
C ASP A 290 11.37 8.09 26.21
N PRO A 291 10.95 8.25 27.49
CA PRO A 291 10.08 7.29 28.16
C PRO A 291 8.74 7.08 27.46
N PHE A 292 8.34 8.00 26.56
CA PHE A 292 7.18 7.85 25.70
C PHE A 292 7.28 6.62 24.78
N PHE A 293 8.47 6.23 24.30
CA PHE A 293 8.65 5.05 23.45
C PHE A 293 8.73 3.74 24.22
N HIS A 294 8.71 3.78 25.55
CA HIS A 294 8.76 2.60 26.42
C HIS A 294 7.37 2.19 26.97
N ILE A 295 6.28 2.68 26.35
CA ILE A 295 4.92 2.25 26.69
C ILE A 295 4.55 0.94 25.98
N PRO A 296 3.55 0.19 26.49
CA PRO A 296 3.14 -1.10 25.93
C PRO A 296 2.83 -1.06 24.42
N PHE A 297 2.23 0.03 23.93
CA PHE A 297 1.96 0.21 22.51
C PHE A 297 3.22 0.07 21.63
N PHE A 298 4.29 0.80 21.96
CA PHE A 298 5.53 0.74 21.18
C PHE A 298 6.27 -0.59 21.37
N HIS A 299 6.11 -1.24 22.52
CA HIS A 299 6.62 -2.61 22.71
C HIS A 299 5.99 -3.57 21.70
N PHE A 300 4.65 -3.61 21.61
CA PHE A 300 3.99 -4.45 20.62
C PHE A 300 4.25 -3.98 19.18
N PHE A 301 4.37 -2.67 18.93
CA PHE A 301 4.77 -2.17 17.62
C PHE A 301 6.13 -2.73 17.17
N ILE A 302 7.11 -2.79 18.08
CA ILE A 302 8.42 -3.38 17.81
C ILE A 302 8.29 -4.89 17.56
N VAL A 303 7.55 -5.61 18.40
CA VAL A 303 7.31 -7.06 18.22
C VAL A 303 6.65 -7.34 16.86
N THR A 304 5.67 -6.52 16.45
CA THR A 304 5.00 -6.68 15.15
C THR A 304 5.93 -6.41 13.98
N GLY A 305 6.79 -5.39 14.09
CA GLY A 305 7.75 -5.09 13.03
C GLY A 305 8.82 -6.16 12.88
N ILE A 306 9.28 -6.75 14.00
CA ILE A 306 10.18 -7.92 13.96
C ILE A 306 9.47 -9.09 13.25
N GLY A 307 8.19 -9.34 13.56
CA GLY A 307 7.38 -10.34 12.86
C GLY A 307 7.24 -10.06 11.36
N GLY A 308 7.03 -8.79 10.98
CA GLY A 308 7.00 -8.36 9.58
C GLY A 308 8.31 -8.65 8.85
N ILE A 309 9.44 -8.25 9.43
CA ILE A 309 10.78 -8.51 8.87
C ILE A 309 11.04 -10.02 8.71
N LEU A 310 10.74 -10.82 9.75
CA LEU A 310 10.90 -12.29 9.68
C LEU A 310 10.03 -12.91 8.59
N SER A 311 8.81 -12.37 8.40
CA SER A 311 7.92 -12.83 7.34
C SER A 311 8.50 -12.59 5.95
N VAL A 312 9.00 -11.37 5.69
CA VAL A 312 9.58 -11.03 4.39
C VAL A 312 10.87 -11.81 4.14
N ILE A 313 11.74 -11.96 5.14
CA ILE A 313 12.94 -12.81 5.02
C ILE A 313 12.55 -14.26 4.71
N GLY A 314 11.56 -14.79 5.42
CA GLY A 314 11.03 -16.13 5.15
C GLY A 314 10.48 -16.28 3.74
N TYR A 315 9.72 -15.28 3.28
CA TYR A 315 9.16 -15.23 1.92
C TYR A 315 10.24 -15.19 0.82
N ILE A 316 11.33 -14.47 1.06
CA ILE A 316 12.47 -14.46 0.13
C ILE A 316 13.12 -15.84 0.11
N LEU A 317 13.29 -16.48 1.27
CA LEU A 317 13.93 -17.80 1.37
C LEU A 317 13.08 -18.94 0.76
N ASP A 318 11.76 -18.91 0.92
CA ASP A 318 10.87 -19.96 0.43
C ASP A 318 10.47 -19.79 -1.04
N VAL A 319 10.11 -18.60 -1.49
CA VAL A 319 9.53 -18.39 -2.83
C VAL A 319 10.57 -17.96 -3.86
N ARG A 320 11.64 -17.26 -3.47
CA ARG A 320 12.56 -16.64 -4.45
C ARG A 320 13.78 -17.47 -4.82
N PHE A 321 14.13 -18.46 -4.02
CA PHE A 321 15.27 -19.33 -4.31
C PHE A 321 14.80 -20.67 -4.83
N ILE A 322 15.26 -21.03 -6.04
CA ILE A 322 15.18 -22.39 -6.55
C ILE A 322 16.26 -23.20 -5.83
N LEU A 323 15.82 -24.06 -4.90
CA LEU A 323 16.72 -24.82 -4.03
C LEU A 323 16.83 -26.27 -4.51
N VAL A 324 18.07 -26.72 -4.70
CA VAL A 324 18.41 -28.13 -4.91
C VAL A 324 18.07 -28.95 -3.66
N GLU A 325 17.86 -30.25 -3.83
CA GLU A 325 17.45 -31.16 -2.76
C GLU A 325 18.32 -31.09 -1.49
N ASP A 326 19.64 -30.98 -1.62
CA ASP A 326 20.56 -30.87 -0.47
C ASP A 326 20.30 -29.61 0.39
N LEU A 327 19.67 -28.60 -0.21
CA LEU A 327 19.30 -27.34 0.44
C LEU A 327 17.80 -27.26 0.77
N ALA A 328 17.06 -28.36 0.68
CA ALA A 328 15.62 -28.40 0.96
C ALA A 328 15.25 -27.89 2.36
N TRP A 329 16.13 -28.06 3.34
CA TRP A 329 15.94 -27.55 4.70
C TRP A 329 15.88 -26.02 4.75
N ILE A 330 16.52 -25.29 3.81
CA ILE A 330 16.45 -23.83 3.71
C ILE A 330 15.05 -23.40 3.30
N PHE A 331 14.43 -24.11 2.35
CA PHE A 331 13.05 -23.88 1.92
C PHE A 331 12.09 -24.06 3.11
N LYS A 332 12.27 -25.13 3.89
CA LYS A 332 11.51 -25.39 5.13
C LYS A 332 11.71 -24.30 6.18
N LEU A 333 12.93 -23.86 6.41
CA LEU A 333 13.23 -22.75 7.31
C LEU A 333 12.57 -21.44 6.83
N GLY A 334 12.66 -21.12 5.54
CA GLY A 334 12.05 -19.95 4.92
C GLY A 334 10.54 -19.93 5.17
N TYR A 335 9.87 -21.04 4.91
CA TYR A 335 8.43 -21.15 5.11
C TYR A 335 8.02 -21.05 6.58
N VAL A 336 8.79 -21.67 7.49
CA VAL A 336 8.57 -21.58 8.94
C VAL A 336 8.73 -20.13 9.41
N LEU A 337 9.78 -19.43 8.98
CA LEU A 337 10.00 -18.02 9.28
C LEU A 337 8.89 -17.13 8.74
N ASN A 338 8.44 -17.40 7.51
CA ASN A 338 7.36 -16.68 6.87
C ASN A 338 6.06 -16.80 7.68
N SER A 339 5.63 -18.05 7.90
CA SER A 339 4.43 -18.41 8.66
C SER A 339 4.47 -17.88 10.10
N PHE A 340 5.62 -18.00 10.77
CA PHE A 340 5.84 -17.46 12.13
C PHE A 340 5.73 -15.92 12.14
N GLY A 341 6.41 -15.25 11.20
CA GLY A 341 6.44 -13.80 11.09
C GLY A 341 5.06 -13.19 10.84
N VAL A 342 4.30 -13.75 9.89
CA VAL A 342 2.92 -13.31 9.59
C VAL A 342 2.04 -13.44 10.84
N THR A 343 2.13 -14.58 11.53
CA THR A 343 1.32 -14.85 12.73
C THR A 343 1.70 -13.92 13.88
N LEU A 344 3.00 -13.73 14.11
CA LEU A 344 3.53 -12.83 15.14
C LEU A 344 3.12 -11.38 14.89
N SER A 345 3.21 -10.92 13.63
CA SER A 345 2.78 -9.57 13.23
C SER A 345 1.28 -9.39 13.40
N THR A 346 0.48 -10.38 13.03
CA THR A 346 -0.99 -10.32 13.14
C THR A 346 -1.45 -10.30 14.60
N LEU A 347 -0.95 -11.22 15.43
CA LEU A 347 -1.29 -11.28 16.86
C LEU A 347 -0.75 -10.07 17.63
N GLY A 348 0.44 -9.58 17.29
CA GLY A 348 0.96 -8.35 17.89
C GLY A 348 0.11 -7.12 17.55
N LYS A 349 -0.40 -7.01 16.31
CA LYS A 349 -1.33 -5.93 15.91
C LYS A 349 -2.65 -6.03 16.69
N LEU A 350 -3.14 -7.25 16.92
CA LEU A 350 -4.29 -7.47 17.78
C LEU A 350 -4.03 -6.95 19.21
N CYS A 351 -2.87 -7.25 19.81
CA CYS A 351 -2.49 -6.70 21.11
C CYS A 351 -2.42 -5.17 21.12
N ILE A 352 -1.94 -4.54 20.04
CA ILE A 352 -1.96 -3.08 19.87
C ILE A 352 -3.40 -2.54 19.92
N VAL A 353 -4.33 -3.15 19.18
CA VAL A 353 -5.73 -2.72 19.16
C VAL A 353 -6.39 -2.89 20.53
N ILE A 354 -6.17 -4.03 21.18
CA ILE A 354 -6.70 -4.30 22.54
C ILE A 354 -6.13 -3.27 23.53
N ASN A 355 -4.82 -3.00 23.48
CA ASN A 355 -4.18 -1.99 24.32
C ASN A 355 -4.84 -0.61 24.13
N ARG A 356 -5.06 -0.20 22.87
CA ARG A 356 -5.73 1.06 22.54
C ARG A 356 -7.15 1.12 23.08
N PHE A 357 -7.92 0.05 22.89
CA PHE A 357 -9.26 -0.05 23.45
C PHE A 357 -9.26 0.13 24.98
N VAL A 358 -8.34 -0.53 25.69
CA VAL A 358 -8.23 -0.42 27.16
C VAL A 358 -7.83 0.99 27.60
N VAL A 359 -6.90 1.65 26.90
CA VAL A 359 -6.50 3.04 27.19
C VAL A 359 -7.69 3.99 27.03
N MET A 360 -8.49 3.80 25.97
CA MET A 360 -9.66 4.62 25.67
C MET A 360 -10.78 4.41 26.68
N ARG A 361 -11.01 3.15 27.10
CA ARG A 361 -12.06 2.80 28.06
C ARG A 361 -11.76 3.29 29.47
N ASN A 362 -10.49 3.40 29.88
CA ASN A 362 -10.13 3.81 31.25
C ASN A 362 -10.46 5.29 31.56
N GLY A 363 -10.85 6.10 30.55
CA GLY A 363 -11.27 7.50 30.70
C GLY A 363 -10.17 8.49 31.12
N ARG A 364 -9.15 8.02 31.85
CA ARG A 364 -7.93 8.77 32.21
C ARG A 364 -6.92 8.88 31.07
N LEU A 365 -7.10 8.10 30.00
CA LEU A 365 -6.24 8.08 28.79
C LEU A 365 -4.75 7.86 29.10
N VAL A 366 -4.45 7.13 30.18
CA VAL A 366 -3.09 6.82 30.60
C VAL A 366 -2.58 5.62 29.80
N GLU A 367 -1.53 5.85 29.01
CA GLU A 367 -0.89 4.81 28.16
C GLU A 367 -0.24 3.67 28.97
N ARG A 368 0.03 3.90 30.26
CA ARG A 368 0.65 2.93 31.18
C ARG A 368 -0.34 2.02 31.93
N ASN A 369 -1.52 1.78 31.36
CA ASN A 369 -2.49 0.88 31.99
C ASN A 369 -1.97 -0.57 32.12
N TRP A 370 -1.10 -1.03 31.22
CA TRP A 370 -0.53 -2.37 31.33
C TRP A 370 0.82 -2.33 32.04
N THR A 371 0.95 -3.18 33.06
CA THR A 371 2.21 -3.36 33.75
C THR A 371 3.22 -4.06 32.84
N ARG A 372 4.52 -3.84 33.08
CA ARG A 372 5.59 -4.52 32.33
C ARG A 372 5.43 -6.05 32.36
N ARG A 373 4.96 -6.62 33.47
CA ARG A 373 4.69 -8.07 33.61
C ARG A 373 3.60 -8.54 32.64
N VAL A 374 2.49 -7.81 32.54
CA VAL A 374 1.40 -8.13 31.59
C VAL A 374 1.89 -8.04 30.15
N THR A 375 2.60 -6.97 29.80
CA THR A 375 3.15 -6.80 28.44
C THR A 375 4.11 -7.93 28.05
N VAL A 376 5.01 -8.32 28.96
CA VAL A 376 5.94 -9.45 28.73
C VAL A 376 5.19 -10.77 28.62
N CYS A 377 4.24 -11.05 29.52
CA CYS A 377 3.44 -12.26 29.47
C CYS A 377 2.66 -12.40 28.15
N LEU A 378 1.98 -11.33 27.72
CA LEU A 378 1.29 -11.30 26.43
C LEU A 378 2.25 -11.47 25.25
N THR A 379 3.46 -10.93 25.32
CA THR A 379 4.48 -11.15 24.27
C THR A 379 4.89 -12.62 24.20
N ILE A 380 5.11 -13.27 25.35
CA ILE A 380 5.43 -14.70 25.42
C ILE A 380 4.28 -15.53 24.83
N ILE A 381 3.03 -15.22 25.18
CA ILE A 381 1.85 -15.89 24.63
C ILE A 381 1.81 -15.74 23.10
N VAL A 382 2.00 -14.52 22.59
CA VAL A 382 2.01 -14.25 21.14
C VAL A 382 3.13 -15.02 20.42
N ILE A 383 4.32 -15.10 21.00
CA ILE A 383 5.43 -15.90 20.46
C ILE A 383 5.09 -17.39 20.46
N VAL A 384 4.59 -17.93 21.58
CA VAL A 384 4.24 -19.35 21.72
C VAL A 384 3.13 -19.74 20.74
N LEU A 385 2.09 -18.91 20.57
CA LEU A 385 1.03 -19.17 19.60
C LEU A 385 1.55 -19.14 18.16
N SER A 386 2.43 -18.20 17.81
CA SER A 386 3.07 -18.17 16.49
C SER A 386 3.95 -19.39 16.24
N SER A 387 4.70 -19.83 17.25
CA SER A 387 5.53 -21.05 17.18
C SER A 387 4.69 -22.32 17.05
N ALA A 388 3.61 -22.44 17.84
CA ALA A 388 2.70 -23.56 17.78
C ALA A 388 2.09 -23.68 16.37
N LYS A 389 1.67 -22.54 15.79
CA LYS A 389 1.11 -22.49 14.44
C LYS A 389 2.11 -22.91 13.36
N CYS A 390 3.39 -22.52 13.45
CA CYS A 390 4.35 -22.87 12.40
C CYS A 390 5.02 -24.25 12.60
N SER A 391 4.90 -24.85 13.79
CA SER A 391 5.51 -26.15 14.10
C SER A 391 5.13 -27.31 13.17
N PRO A 392 3.91 -27.42 12.60
CA PRO A 392 3.57 -28.51 11.68
C PRO A 392 4.43 -28.52 10.41
N PHE A 393 4.87 -27.35 9.94
CA PHE A 393 5.73 -27.24 8.74
C PHE A 393 7.09 -27.92 8.90
N LEU A 394 7.57 -28.10 10.13
CA LEU A 394 8.80 -28.84 10.38
C LEU A 394 8.68 -30.31 9.99
N PHE A 395 7.48 -30.86 10.06
CA PHE A 395 7.18 -32.28 9.80
C PHE A 395 6.64 -32.54 8.39
N CYS A 396 6.41 -31.51 7.58
CA CYS A 396 5.92 -31.67 6.21
C CYS A 396 6.99 -32.23 5.28
N GLU A 397 6.60 -33.13 4.39
CA GLU A 397 7.45 -33.65 3.32
C GLU A 397 7.51 -32.69 2.12
N TYR A 398 8.57 -32.80 1.33
CA TYR A 398 8.80 -31.99 0.12
C TYR A 398 8.25 -32.71 -1.11
N SER A 399 7.78 -31.93 -2.07
CA SER A 399 7.55 -32.35 -3.45
C SER A 399 8.66 -31.80 -4.32
N TYR A 400 9.23 -32.64 -5.18
CA TYR A 400 10.36 -32.31 -6.04
C TYR A 400 9.94 -32.21 -7.50
N ILE A 401 10.57 -31.31 -8.25
CA ILE A 401 10.53 -31.27 -9.71
C ILE A 401 11.93 -31.64 -10.21
N GLU A 402 11.99 -32.56 -11.17
CA GLU A 402 13.23 -32.99 -11.79
C GLU A 402 13.48 -32.17 -13.06
N VAL A 403 14.64 -31.50 -13.12
CA VAL A 403 15.07 -30.69 -14.27
C VAL A 403 16.52 -31.06 -14.57
N GLU A 404 16.78 -31.58 -15.77
CA GLU A 404 18.15 -31.93 -16.22
C GLU A 404 18.90 -32.91 -15.28
N ASN A 405 18.19 -33.89 -14.72
CA ASN A 405 18.66 -34.88 -13.70
C ASN A 405 18.91 -34.33 -12.29
N ASP A 406 18.70 -33.03 -12.06
CA ASP A 406 18.73 -32.46 -10.72
C ASP A 406 17.30 -32.35 -10.14
N ARG A 407 17.15 -32.69 -8.85
CA ARG A 407 15.88 -32.55 -8.13
C ARG A 407 15.84 -31.21 -7.39
N TYR A 408 14.84 -30.41 -7.72
CA TYR A 408 14.58 -29.11 -7.11
C TYR A 408 13.33 -29.18 -6.24
N VAL A 409 13.36 -28.49 -5.10
CA VAL A 409 12.18 -28.39 -4.23
C VAL A 409 11.15 -27.48 -4.87
N ALA A 410 9.93 -27.98 -5.03
CA ALA A 410 8.84 -27.25 -5.67
C ALA A 410 7.83 -26.70 -4.66
N TYR A 411 7.32 -27.56 -3.77
CA TYR A 411 6.33 -27.22 -2.76
C TYR A 411 6.27 -28.28 -1.65
N PHE A 412 5.58 -28.01 -0.55
CA PHE A 412 5.27 -29.03 0.46
C PHE A 412 4.14 -29.94 0.00
N ASP A 413 4.14 -31.21 0.44
CA ASP A 413 3.02 -32.13 0.20
C ASP A 413 1.67 -31.43 0.47
N GLY A 414 0.75 -31.57 -0.48
CA GLY A 414 -0.53 -30.88 -0.50
C GLY A 414 -1.35 -31.11 0.78
N LYS A 415 -1.17 -32.27 1.45
CA LYS A 415 -1.83 -32.55 2.73
C LYS A 415 -1.50 -31.53 3.81
N CYS A 416 -0.23 -31.13 3.91
CA CYS A 416 0.24 -30.15 4.89
C CYS A 416 -0.24 -28.73 4.56
N VAL A 417 -0.23 -28.36 3.28
CA VAL A 417 -0.63 -27.02 2.84
C VAL A 417 -2.14 -26.81 3.02
N VAL A 418 -2.94 -27.85 2.75
CA VAL A 418 -4.40 -27.79 2.83
C VAL A 418 -4.89 -27.66 4.27
N SER A 419 -4.24 -28.28 5.26
CA SER A 419 -4.65 -28.16 6.67
C SER A 419 -4.38 -26.78 7.28
N GLU A 420 -3.34 -26.07 6.81
CA GLU A 420 -2.85 -24.84 7.43
C GLU A 420 -3.45 -23.55 6.86
N LYS A 421 -3.87 -23.58 5.59
CA LYS A 421 -4.53 -22.44 4.92
C LYS A 421 -5.83 -21.98 5.62
N PRO A 422 -6.74 -22.89 6.03
CA PRO A 422 -7.95 -22.52 6.77
C PRO A 422 -7.64 -21.88 8.12
N LEU A 423 -6.66 -22.42 8.86
CA LEU A 423 -6.29 -21.90 10.17
C LEU A 423 -5.71 -20.48 10.07
N THR A 424 -4.80 -20.26 9.12
CA THR A 424 -4.20 -18.92 8.89
C THR A 424 -5.26 -17.91 8.47
N SER A 425 -6.14 -18.31 7.55
CA SER A 425 -7.28 -17.49 7.12
C SER A 425 -8.23 -17.18 8.27
N ALA A 426 -8.52 -18.15 9.15
CA ALA A 426 -9.37 -17.97 10.32
C ALA A 426 -8.76 -17.01 11.35
N ILE A 427 -7.45 -17.12 11.63
CA ILE A 427 -6.74 -16.19 12.53
C ILE A 427 -6.80 -14.77 11.97
N TYR A 428 -6.53 -14.60 10.67
CA TYR A 428 -6.58 -13.29 10.03
C TYR A 428 -8.00 -12.71 10.02
N PHE A 429 -9.00 -13.51 9.69
CA PHE A 429 -10.41 -13.11 9.73
C PHE A 429 -10.83 -12.68 11.14
N ALA A 430 -10.51 -13.48 12.16
CA ALA A 430 -10.77 -13.15 13.55
C ALA A 430 -10.09 -11.84 13.96
N TYR A 431 -8.83 -11.63 13.58
CA TYR A 431 -8.12 -10.38 13.79
C TYR A 431 -8.85 -9.18 13.16
N VAL A 432 -9.27 -9.28 11.89
CA VAL A 432 -9.97 -8.19 11.19
C VAL A 432 -11.30 -7.87 11.90
N VAL A 433 -12.11 -8.89 12.18
CA VAL A 433 -13.41 -8.72 12.85
C VAL A 433 -13.25 -8.08 14.23
N ILE A 434 -12.35 -8.60 15.07
CA ILE A 434 -12.09 -8.04 16.41
C ILE A 434 -11.56 -6.62 16.30
N SER A 435 -10.65 -6.35 15.35
CA SER A 435 -10.07 -5.01 15.17
C SER A 435 -11.11 -3.98 14.76
N VAL A 436 -12.02 -4.33 13.85
CA VAL A 436 -13.14 -3.46 13.43
C VAL A 436 -14.08 -3.18 14.60
N ILE A 437 -14.49 -4.23 15.33
CA ILE A 437 -15.38 -4.09 16.50
C ILE A 437 -14.75 -3.20 17.57
N LEU A 438 -13.51 -3.49 17.98
CA LEU A 438 -12.81 -2.71 19.02
C LEU A 438 -12.55 -1.27 18.59
N THR A 439 -12.25 -1.04 17.31
CA THR A 439 -12.07 0.32 16.77
C THR A 439 -13.40 1.09 16.80
N ALA A 440 -14.50 0.47 16.38
CA ALA A 440 -15.83 1.09 16.42
C ALA A 440 -16.25 1.46 17.84
N ILE A 441 -16.03 0.57 18.82
CA ILE A 441 -16.30 0.85 20.23
C ILE A 441 -15.39 1.97 20.74
N SER A 442 -14.08 1.92 20.43
CA SER A 442 -13.12 2.97 20.81
C SER A 442 -13.51 4.34 20.26
N ILE A 443 -14.02 4.43 19.03
CA ILE A 443 -14.54 5.67 18.44
C ILE A 443 -15.77 6.16 19.20
N ARG A 444 -16.70 5.27 19.56
CA ARG A 444 -17.89 5.62 20.33
C ARG A 444 -17.51 6.19 21.69
N ASP A 445 -16.58 5.55 22.39
CA ASP A 445 -16.13 6.01 23.71
C ASP A 445 -15.33 7.30 23.62
N LEU A 446 -14.51 7.48 22.58
CA LEU A 446 -13.84 8.74 22.29
C LEU A 446 -14.83 9.89 22.11
N ARG A 447 -15.93 9.66 21.38
CA ARG A 447 -16.99 10.67 21.18
C ARG A 447 -17.67 11.02 22.50
N LYS A 448 -17.94 10.05 23.37
CA LYS A 448 -18.50 10.30 24.72
C LYS A 448 -17.54 11.14 25.57
N LEU A 449 -16.27 10.76 25.62
CA LEU A 449 -15.25 11.50 26.36
C LEU A 449 -15.07 12.92 25.82
N SER A 450 -15.16 13.11 24.50
CA SER A 450 -15.09 14.43 23.86
C SER A 450 -16.28 15.33 24.22
N LYS A 451 -17.47 14.78 24.46
CA LYS A 451 -18.64 15.56 24.88
C LYS A 451 -18.52 16.02 26.33
N ASN A 452 -17.83 15.26 27.18
CA ASN A 452 -17.72 15.52 28.62
C ASN A 452 -16.40 16.21 29.01
N ALA A 453 -15.58 16.61 28.04
CA ALA A 453 -14.28 17.23 28.31
C ALA A 453 -14.43 18.75 28.48
N GLU A 454 -14.67 19.21 29.72
CA GLU A 454 -14.73 20.64 30.07
C GLU A 454 -13.36 21.36 30.01
N ILE A 455 -12.24 20.63 30.05
CA ILE A 455 -10.90 21.22 30.16
C ILE A 455 -10.15 21.09 28.83
N ALA A 456 -9.60 22.20 28.31
CA ALA A 456 -8.83 22.28 27.07
C ALA A 456 -7.72 21.20 26.96
N THR A 457 -7.09 20.85 28.08
CA THR A 457 -6.07 19.79 28.18
C THR A 457 -6.62 18.41 27.82
N ARG A 458 -7.85 18.07 28.24
CA ARG A 458 -8.50 16.78 27.89
C ARG A 458 -8.84 16.72 26.41
N LEU A 459 -9.27 17.83 25.82
CA LEU A 459 -9.54 17.95 24.39
C LEU A 459 -8.28 17.68 23.53
N ILE A 460 -7.11 18.15 23.99
CA ILE A 460 -5.83 17.93 23.32
C ILE A 460 -5.40 16.45 23.41
N VAL A 461 -5.52 15.83 24.59
CA VAL A 461 -5.22 14.40 24.76
C VAL A 461 -6.17 13.56 23.91
N LEU A 462 -7.47 13.90 23.87
CA LEU A 462 -8.46 13.23 23.03
C LEU A 462 -8.14 13.39 21.53
N LYS A 463 -7.65 14.56 21.10
CA LYS A 463 -7.19 14.78 19.72
C LYS A 463 -5.95 13.96 19.38
N GLN A 464 -5.01 13.82 20.32
CA GLN A 464 -3.85 12.93 20.17
C GLN A 464 -4.25 11.45 20.09
N GLN A 465 -5.18 11.00 20.93
CA GLN A 465 -5.70 9.64 20.90
C GLN A 465 -6.48 9.36 19.61
N ARG A 466 -7.26 10.33 19.11
CA ARG A 466 -7.93 10.23 17.80
C ARG A 466 -6.94 10.01 16.67
N ASN A 467 -5.86 10.79 16.65
CA ASN A 467 -4.83 10.67 15.63
C ASN A 467 -4.08 9.33 15.74
N MET A 468 -3.77 8.85 16.95
CA MET A 468 -3.18 7.52 17.12
C MET A 468 -4.14 6.40 16.71
N LEU A 469 -5.45 6.53 16.94
CA LEU A 469 -6.44 5.55 16.49
C LEU A 469 -6.51 5.49 14.96
N ILE A 470 -6.49 6.65 14.29
CA ILE A 470 -6.47 6.73 12.82
C ILE A 470 -5.18 6.11 12.26
N VAL A 471 -4.02 6.44 12.83
CA VAL A 471 -2.73 5.85 12.43
C VAL A 471 -2.72 4.33 12.65
N THR A 472 -3.25 3.86 13.79
CA THR A 472 -3.35 2.41 14.07
C THR A 472 -4.29 1.72 13.09
N GLY A 473 -5.42 2.33 12.75
CA GLY A 473 -6.36 1.79 11.75
C GLY A 473 -5.75 1.69 10.35
N ILE A 474 -5.05 2.73 9.89
CA ILE A 474 -4.36 2.76 8.59
C ILE A 474 -3.22 1.71 8.57
N TRP A 475 -2.41 1.65 9.63
CA TRP A 475 -1.31 0.70 9.74
C TRP A 475 -1.79 -0.76 9.70
N ASN A 476 -2.90 -1.04 10.38
CA ASN A 476 -3.49 -2.37 10.47
C ASN A 476 -4.10 -2.88 9.16
N MET A 477 -4.44 -1.98 8.23
CA MET A 477 -5.03 -2.33 6.92
C MET A 477 -3.97 -2.54 5.82
N GLY A 478 -2.79 -1.91 5.92
CA GLY A 478 -1.81 -1.86 4.83
C GLY A 478 -0.72 -2.94 4.82
N SER A 479 -0.64 -3.84 5.81
CA SER A 479 0.62 -4.56 6.12
C SER A 479 0.57 -6.10 6.09
N ASN A 480 -0.55 -6.73 5.70
CA ASN A 480 -0.68 -8.20 5.72
C ASN A 480 -1.07 -8.84 4.36
N SER A 481 -0.98 -8.11 3.26
CA SER A 481 -1.34 -8.61 1.92
C SER A 481 -0.16 -9.25 1.18
N CYS A 482 0.46 -10.26 1.81
CA CYS A 482 1.35 -11.21 1.14
C CYS A 482 0.83 -12.62 1.44
N PHE A 483 -0.24 -13.03 0.75
CA PHE A 483 -0.64 -14.43 0.68
C PHE A 483 -0.38 -14.94 -0.74
N PRO A 484 0.28 -16.09 -0.91
CA PRO A 484 0.36 -16.74 -2.21
C PRO A 484 -1.01 -17.35 -2.50
N ILE A 485 -1.82 -16.63 -3.28
CA ILE A 485 -3.04 -17.17 -3.89
C ILE A 485 -2.65 -17.65 -5.31
N ASP A 486 -2.83 -18.96 -5.50
CA ASP A 486 -2.79 -19.76 -6.72
C ASP A 486 -1.43 -20.09 -7.37
N GLN A 487 -0.91 -21.28 -6.99
CA GLN A 487 -0.36 -22.26 -7.94
C GLN A 487 -1.39 -23.42 -8.02
N LEU A 488 -2.44 -23.24 -8.82
CA LEU A 488 -3.37 -24.31 -9.16
C LEU A 488 -3.09 -24.73 -10.61
N LYS A 489 -2.67 -25.98 -10.74
CA LYS A 489 -2.50 -26.80 -11.96
C LYS A 489 -2.96 -26.14 -13.28
N CYS A 490 -2.00 -25.66 -14.06
CA CYS A 490 -2.10 -25.48 -15.52
C CYS A 490 -1.23 -26.49 -16.27
N CYS A 491 -1.23 -27.75 -15.84
CA CYS A 491 -0.58 -28.84 -16.56
C CYS A 491 -1.49 -30.06 -16.54
N ASP A 492 -2.50 -30.05 -17.42
CA ASP A 492 -2.93 -31.26 -18.13
C ASP A 492 -3.75 -30.89 -19.38
N GLN A 493 -3.07 -30.47 -20.45
CA GLN A 493 -3.65 -30.41 -21.81
C GLN A 493 -2.65 -30.88 -22.87
N ARG A 494 -1.94 -31.98 -22.58
CA ARG A 494 -1.25 -32.75 -23.61
C ARG A 494 -1.46 -34.23 -23.36
N HIS A 495 -2.65 -34.72 -23.71
CA HIS A 495 -2.85 -36.05 -24.30
C HIS A 495 -4.34 -36.29 -24.56
N VAL A 496 -4.86 -35.87 -25.73
CA VAL A 496 -5.87 -36.64 -26.46
C VAL A 496 -5.65 -36.42 -27.95
N HIS A 497 -4.86 -37.31 -28.56
CA HIS A 497 -4.99 -37.63 -29.99
C HIS A 497 -5.53 -39.07 -30.05
N ASN A 498 -6.58 -39.25 -30.83
CA ASN A 498 -7.14 -40.52 -31.31
C ASN A 498 -7.96 -41.39 -30.34
N SER A 499 -9.27 -41.19 -30.38
CA SER A 499 -10.22 -42.31 -30.39
C SER A 499 -11.59 -41.85 -30.91
N THR A 500 -11.84 -42.14 -32.18
CA THR A 500 -13.16 -42.41 -32.74
C THR A 500 -13.72 -43.67 -32.07
N LEU A 501 -14.74 -43.55 -31.21
CA LEU A 501 -15.77 -44.59 -31.05
C LEU A 501 -16.99 -44.07 -30.27
N SER A 502 -18.13 -44.14 -30.95
CA SER A 502 -19.53 -44.24 -30.48
C SER A 502 -19.86 -44.10 -28.98
N LEU A 503 -20.77 -43.19 -28.66
CA LEU A 503 -21.73 -43.40 -27.57
C LEU A 503 -23.13 -42.89 -27.94
N ASN A 504 -24.08 -43.82 -27.91
CA ASN A 504 -25.52 -43.60 -27.96
C ASN A 504 -26.04 -43.22 -26.56
N LEU A 505 -26.98 -42.26 -26.57
CA LEU A 505 -28.21 -42.17 -25.75
C LEU A 505 -28.18 -41.89 -24.23
N LEU A 506 -29.17 -41.03 -23.89
CA LEU A 506 -29.75 -40.63 -22.59
C LEU A 506 -28.97 -39.51 -21.85
N GLY A 507 -29.52 -38.32 -21.58
CA GLY A 507 -30.87 -37.76 -21.76
C GLY A 507 -31.05 -36.59 -20.78
N LEU A 508 -31.88 -35.61 -21.17
CA LEU A 508 -32.47 -34.51 -20.38
C LEU A 508 -31.54 -33.31 -20.06
N GLY A 509 -31.84 -32.05 -20.39
CA GLY A 509 -32.99 -31.45 -21.06
C GLY A 509 -32.75 -29.94 -21.23
N CYS A 510 -33.07 -29.42 -22.42
CA CYS A 510 -33.10 -27.99 -22.73
C CYS A 510 -34.34 -27.32 -22.13
N HIS A 511 -34.21 -26.04 -21.76
CA HIS A 511 -35.30 -25.09 -21.94
C HIS A 511 -34.73 -23.69 -22.20
N ASP A 512 -34.78 -23.29 -23.48
CA ASP A 512 -34.79 -21.90 -23.91
C ASP A 512 -36.16 -21.27 -23.60
N TYR A 513 -36.16 -19.98 -23.27
CA TYR A 513 -37.26 -19.09 -23.64
C TYR A 513 -36.72 -17.68 -23.94
N PHE A 514 -36.71 -17.38 -25.23
CA PHE A 514 -36.81 -16.06 -25.82
C PHE A 514 -38.30 -15.73 -25.98
N ILE A 515 -38.77 -14.57 -25.52
CA ILE A 515 -39.97 -13.88 -26.06
C ILE A 515 -39.71 -12.37 -26.06
N ASP A 516 -39.69 -11.81 -27.26
CA ASP A 516 -39.96 -10.41 -27.60
C ASP A 516 -41.47 -10.13 -27.52
N ALA A 517 -41.87 -8.94 -27.05
CA ALA A 517 -42.95 -8.13 -27.65
C ALA A 517 -43.22 -6.81 -26.87
N SER A 518 -42.79 -5.71 -27.49
CA SER A 518 -43.47 -4.43 -27.70
C SER A 518 -44.62 -3.91 -26.79
N SER A 519 -44.40 -2.66 -26.35
CA SER A 519 -45.29 -1.48 -26.35
C SER A 519 -46.59 -1.46 -25.52
N GLN A 520 -46.70 -0.50 -24.60
CA GLN A 520 -47.67 0.60 -24.72
C GLN A 520 -47.39 1.75 -23.74
N SER A 521 -47.75 2.95 -24.20
CA SER A 521 -47.60 4.28 -23.62
C SER A 521 -48.40 4.50 -22.33
N SER A 522 -47.89 5.37 -21.44
CA SER A 522 -48.74 6.40 -20.85
C SER A 522 -47.92 7.62 -20.39
N THR A 523 -48.33 8.76 -20.94
CA THR A 523 -48.10 10.14 -20.55
C THR A 523 -48.63 10.45 -19.15
N VAL A 524 -47.85 11.16 -18.31
CA VAL A 524 -48.37 12.12 -17.32
C VAL A 524 -47.41 13.31 -17.19
N GLN A 525 -47.95 14.50 -17.48
CA GLN A 525 -47.40 15.83 -17.24
C GLN A 525 -47.55 16.28 -15.78
N GLY A 526 -46.72 17.25 -15.39
CA GLY A 526 -46.95 18.15 -14.25
C GLY A 526 -45.93 17.91 -13.12
N GLY A 527 -45.19 18.89 -12.59
CA GLY A 527 -45.36 20.34 -12.58
C GLY A 527 -45.14 20.84 -11.15
N ARG A 528 -44.41 21.96 -11.02
CA ARG A 528 -44.28 22.87 -9.87
C ARG A 528 -43.39 22.52 -8.65
N GLN A 529 -42.28 23.26 -8.63
CA GLN A 529 -41.88 24.24 -7.61
C GLN A 529 -42.72 24.31 -6.32
N THR A 530 -42.04 24.28 -5.18
CA THR A 530 -42.30 25.23 -4.07
C THR A 530 -40.99 25.58 -3.35
N ARG A 531 -40.79 26.88 -3.20
CA ARG A 531 -39.86 27.58 -2.29
C ARG A 531 -40.61 27.89 -0.99
N PHE A 532 -39.85 28.41 -0.02
CA PHE A 532 -40.21 29.01 1.28
C PHE A 532 -40.14 28.00 2.46
N VAL A 533 -39.44 28.28 3.57
CA VAL A 533 -38.88 29.52 4.14
C VAL A 533 -37.41 29.34 4.49
#